data_AF-T0MAH8-F1
#
_entry.id   AF-T0MAH8-F1
#
_cell.length_a   1.000
_cell.length_b   1.000
_cell.length_c   1.000
_cell.angle_alpha   90.00
_cell.angle_beta   90.00
_cell.angle_gamma   90.00
#
_symmetry.space_group_name_H-M   'P 1'
#
loop_
_entity.id
_entity.type
_entity.pdbx_description
1 polymer ?
#
loop_
_entity_poly.entity_id
_entity_poly.type
_entity_poly.pdbx_seq_one_letter_code
_entity_poly.pdbx_strand_id
1 'polypeptide(L)'
;MIFMKEALSAIVNTEQCLKLKIDKFNQLSVMSSGKVQVEKMLEDLKKCGIYLEYVENDFIFCESVREKYKEIFEGNLSICIYPNTNNIDEDNESNFFEFFKCKYGESSKNELILNVNSRNKNSKNNDVYLKNKSKFVNQQKLILDNNLSNIQKHENNRRGNMNIEDQIESISLHKVYKDEFNNIFKIKSKKWYDLIISILEIFTLSGPIINENIRDTTFEVTFDEYNLTTDQVYYFIKDKINHVYHKSSPQISPFFYHVKISTKDEYLGKIYTLLQKNKCFLKGEEYEQNTGFYILYSLVPHFNYDLLVENIRIHTKGTSYMSSTEYGFFHLLDFSEYIDKLRKLKGLQTDEKIIDNPEKQRTLKK
;
A
#
# COMPACT_ATOMS: atom_id res chain seq x y z
N MET A 1 -16.12 23.34 24.34
CA MET A 1 -15.83 21.98 23.82
C MET A 1 -17.11 21.15 23.61
N ILE A 2 -18.09 21.18 24.52
CA ILE A 2 -19.38 20.47 24.36
C ILE A 2 -20.11 20.91 23.07
N PHE A 3 -20.28 22.22 22.88
CA PHE A 3 -20.90 22.80 21.68
C PHE A 3 -20.22 22.37 20.36
N MET A 4 -18.90 22.28 20.34
CA MET A 4 -18.15 21.82 19.17
C MET A 4 -18.42 20.34 18.88
N LYS A 5 -18.46 19.48 19.90
CA LYS A 5 -18.78 18.06 19.72
C LYS A 5 -20.20 17.86 19.20
N GLU A 6 -21.16 18.64 19.68
CA GLU A 6 -22.55 18.61 19.21
C GLU A 6 -22.65 19.04 17.74
N ALA A 7 -22.00 20.15 17.36
CA ALA A 7 -21.97 20.61 15.98
C ALA A 7 -21.32 19.59 15.03
N LEU A 8 -20.17 19.02 15.43
CA LEU A 8 -19.49 17.98 14.64
C LEU A 8 -20.31 16.70 14.53
N SER A 9 -20.98 16.29 15.61
CA SER A 9 -21.86 15.12 15.58
C SER A 9 -23.06 15.35 14.66
N ALA A 10 -23.64 16.56 14.66
CA ALA A 10 -24.73 16.89 13.75
C ALA A 10 -24.29 16.79 12.28
N ILE A 11 -23.11 17.32 11.95
CA ILE A 11 -22.54 17.27 10.60
C ILE A 11 -22.31 15.82 10.12
N VAL A 12 -21.68 14.98 10.95
CA VAL A 12 -21.44 13.57 10.61
C VAL A 12 -22.74 12.82 10.38
N ASN A 13 -23.77 13.14 11.16
CA ASN A 13 -25.09 12.52 10.99
C ASN A 13 -25.81 12.99 9.72
N THR A 14 -25.49 14.19 9.21
CA THR A 14 -26.07 14.71 7.95
C THR A 14 -25.34 14.28 6.70
N GLU A 15 -24.02 14.10 6.75
CA GLU A 15 -23.16 13.84 5.59
C GLU A 15 -22.56 12.43 5.69
N GLN A 16 -23.20 11.44 5.05
CA GLN A 16 -22.81 10.02 5.16
C GLN A 16 -21.39 9.70 4.65
N CYS A 17 -20.85 10.55 3.77
CA CYS A 17 -19.51 10.39 3.19
C CYS A 17 -18.39 10.99 4.06
N LEU A 18 -18.73 11.60 5.21
CA LEU A 18 -17.80 12.33 6.05
C LEU A 18 -17.45 11.53 7.30
N LYS A 19 -16.16 11.26 7.51
CA LYS A 19 -15.65 10.61 8.72
C LYS A 19 -14.81 11.59 9.52
N LEU A 20 -15.12 11.73 10.80
CA LEU A 20 -14.36 12.55 11.74
C LEU A 20 -13.60 11.68 12.73
N LYS A 21 -12.35 12.04 13.00
CA LYS A 21 -11.54 11.47 14.08
C LYS A 21 -10.89 12.60 14.85
N ILE A 22 -11.09 12.60 16.16
CA ILE A 22 -10.33 13.48 17.06
C ILE A 22 -9.17 12.66 17.60
N ASP A 23 -7.96 13.19 17.45
CA ASP A 23 -6.76 12.53 17.97
C ASP A 23 -6.48 12.90 19.44
N LYS A 24 -5.42 12.31 19.99
CA LYS A 24 -4.98 12.59 21.38
C LYS A 24 -4.48 14.02 21.61
N PHE A 25 -4.23 14.78 20.54
CA PHE A 25 -3.79 16.17 20.57
C PHE A 25 -4.97 17.14 20.35
N ASN A 26 -6.21 16.64 20.38
CA ASN A 26 -7.43 17.40 20.06
C ASN A 26 -7.43 18.00 18.64
N GLN A 27 -6.68 17.39 17.71
CA GLN A 27 -6.78 17.72 16.30
C GLN A 27 -7.95 16.97 15.69
N LEU A 28 -8.72 17.66 14.85
CA LEU A 28 -9.83 17.10 14.11
C LEU A 28 -9.36 16.66 12.72
N SER A 29 -9.26 15.35 12.49
CA SER A 29 -9.04 14.78 11.17
C SER A 29 -10.39 14.56 10.50
N VAL A 30 -10.54 15.10 9.29
CA VAL A 30 -11.73 14.95 8.44
C VAL A 30 -11.34 14.12 7.23
N MET A 31 -12.06 13.02 6.98
CA MET A 31 -11.96 12.27 5.72
C MET A 31 -13.27 12.44 4.95
N SER A 32 -13.17 12.81 3.69
CA SER A 32 -14.31 13.09 2.81
C SER A 32 -13.98 12.69 1.38
N SER A 33 -14.99 12.42 0.56
CA SER A 33 -14.85 12.05 -0.86
C SER A 33 -14.51 13.22 -1.80
N GLY A 34 -14.27 14.43 -1.29
CA GLY A 34 -13.78 15.54 -2.11
C GLY A 34 -13.71 16.89 -1.42
N LYS A 35 -12.86 17.77 -1.94
CA LYS A 35 -12.57 19.11 -1.38
C LYS A 35 -13.82 19.97 -1.14
N VAL A 36 -14.75 19.98 -2.08
CA VAL A 36 -15.99 20.78 -1.98
C VAL A 36 -16.83 20.43 -0.76
N GLN A 37 -16.86 19.14 -0.37
CA GLN A 37 -17.58 18.71 0.82
C GLN A 37 -16.91 19.21 2.10
N VAL A 38 -15.57 19.18 2.15
CA VAL A 38 -14.79 19.74 3.27
C VAL A 38 -15.01 21.25 3.37
N GLU A 39 -14.96 21.97 2.25
CA GLU A 39 -15.20 23.42 2.21
C GLU A 39 -16.61 23.78 2.69
N LYS A 40 -17.63 23.05 2.24
CA LYS A 40 -19.02 23.23 2.69
C LYS A 40 -19.14 23.00 4.20
N MET A 41 -18.54 21.92 4.71
CA MET A 41 -18.52 21.63 6.14
C MET A 41 -17.87 22.76 6.95
N LEU A 42 -16.71 23.26 6.49
CA LEU A 42 -16.01 24.35 7.16
C LEU A 42 -16.85 25.63 7.19
N GLU A 43 -17.54 25.94 6.09
CA GLU A 43 -18.43 27.11 6.02
C GLU A 43 -19.66 26.96 6.94
N ASP A 44 -20.23 25.76 7.04
CA ASP A 44 -21.35 25.49 7.95
C ASP A 44 -20.93 25.55 9.43
N LEU A 45 -19.73 25.06 9.77
CA LEU A 45 -19.14 25.24 11.11
C LEU A 45 -18.89 26.71 11.43
N LYS A 46 -18.41 27.47 10.46
CA LYS A 46 -18.18 28.92 10.60
C LYS A 46 -19.48 29.68 10.85
N LYS A 47 -20.58 29.32 10.18
CA LYS A 47 -21.92 29.88 10.47
C LYS A 47 -22.40 29.58 11.88
N CYS A 48 -21.99 28.46 12.46
CA CYS A 48 -22.23 28.10 13.86
C CYS A 48 -21.29 28.82 14.84
N GLY A 49 -20.44 29.75 14.38
CA GLY A 49 -19.47 30.48 15.22
C GLY A 49 -18.22 29.66 15.57
N ILE A 50 -17.97 28.55 14.88
CA ILE A 50 -16.79 27.71 15.08
C ILE A 50 -15.77 28.03 13.99
N TYR A 51 -14.69 28.68 14.37
CA TYR A 51 -13.58 28.99 13.47
C TYR A 51 -12.51 27.91 13.60
N LEU A 52 -12.25 27.21 12.50
CA LEU A 52 -11.20 26.21 12.41
C LEU A 52 -10.12 26.68 11.45
N GLU A 53 -8.87 26.54 11.86
CA GLU A 53 -7.75 26.51 10.94
C GLU A 53 -7.65 25.09 10.41
N TYR A 54 -7.77 24.92 9.09
CA TYR A 54 -7.61 23.62 8.46
C TYR A 54 -6.25 23.58 7.75
N VAL A 55 -5.61 22.42 7.81
CA VAL A 55 -4.41 22.11 7.04
C VAL A 55 -4.79 20.97 6.10
N GLU A 56 -4.66 21.20 4.80
CA GLU A 56 -4.78 20.13 3.79
C GLU A 56 -3.62 19.15 4.01
N ASN A 57 -3.92 17.98 4.57
CA ASN A 57 -2.99 16.86 4.70
C ASN A 57 -3.35 15.81 3.65
N ASP A 58 -3.01 16.10 2.39
CA ASP A 58 -3.45 15.31 1.23
C ASP A 58 -2.58 14.09 0.95
N PHE A 59 -1.55 13.86 1.77
CA PHE A 59 -0.59 12.81 1.57
C PHE A 59 -1.06 11.51 2.22
N ILE A 60 -1.85 10.74 1.48
CA ILE A 60 -2.17 9.36 1.85
C ILE A 60 -1.03 8.46 1.36
N PHE A 61 -0.17 8.05 2.29
CA PHE A 61 0.95 7.13 2.05
C PHE A 61 0.83 5.88 2.92
N CYS A 62 1.51 4.83 2.49
CA CYS A 62 1.80 3.67 3.31
C CYS A 62 3.29 3.34 3.24
N GLU A 63 3.74 2.48 4.13
CA GLU A 63 5.09 1.90 4.12
C GLU A 63 5.03 0.47 3.60
N SER A 64 6.08 0.03 2.91
CA SER A 64 6.27 -1.38 2.51
C SER A 64 7.75 -1.69 2.36
N VAL A 65 8.09 -2.93 2.07
CA VAL A 65 9.48 -3.34 1.79
C VAL A 65 9.66 -3.67 0.31
N ARG A 66 10.89 -3.49 -0.20
CA ARG A 66 11.25 -3.89 -1.57
C ARG A 66 11.96 -5.24 -1.62
N GLU A 67 12.75 -5.52 -0.59
CA GLU A 67 13.69 -6.64 -0.63
C GLU A 67 13.43 -7.61 0.50
N LYS A 68 13.71 -8.89 0.21
CA LYS A 68 13.70 -9.93 1.22
C LYS A 68 14.95 -9.80 2.07
N TYR A 69 14.78 -9.63 3.38
CA TYR A 69 15.86 -9.72 4.35
C TYR A 69 15.52 -10.77 5.41
N LYS A 70 16.54 -11.52 5.84
CA LYS A 70 16.41 -12.52 6.89
C LYS A 70 17.62 -12.45 7.79
N GLU A 71 17.36 -12.47 9.10
CA GLU A 71 18.41 -12.50 10.10
C GLU A 71 18.02 -13.45 11.24
N ILE A 72 19.05 -14.08 11.81
CA ILE A 72 18.94 -14.97 12.95
C ILE A 72 19.70 -14.31 14.10
N PHE A 73 19.03 -14.12 15.21
CA PHE A 73 19.53 -13.49 16.42
C PHE A 73 19.77 -14.53 17.52
N GLU A 74 20.43 -14.07 18.59
CA GLU A 74 20.56 -14.85 19.81
C GLU A 74 19.20 -15.31 20.35
N GLY A 75 19.17 -16.46 21.02
CA GLY A 75 17.94 -17.02 21.59
C GLY A 75 16.99 -17.64 20.57
N ASN A 76 17.52 -18.17 19.45
CA ASN A 76 16.76 -18.86 18.41
C ASN A 76 15.63 -18.00 17.78
N LEU A 77 15.80 -16.68 17.78
CA LEU A 77 14.92 -15.77 17.06
C LEU A 77 15.37 -15.68 15.60
N SER A 78 14.50 -16.05 14.67
CA SER A 78 14.70 -15.84 13.24
C SER A 78 13.59 -14.95 12.71
N ILE A 79 13.93 -13.83 12.09
CA ILE A 79 12.97 -12.92 11.47
C ILE A 79 13.31 -12.82 9.98
N CYS A 80 12.30 -12.96 9.13
CA CYS A 80 12.39 -12.69 7.70
C CYS A 80 11.25 -11.76 7.29
N ILE A 81 11.58 -10.68 6.58
CA ILE A 81 10.61 -9.71 6.07
C ILE A 81 10.81 -9.56 4.56
N TYR A 82 9.72 -9.62 3.80
CA TYR A 82 9.74 -9.50 2.34
C TYR A 82 8.40 -9.02 1.75
N PRO A 83 8.37 -8.53 0.50
CA PRO A 83 7.14 -8.05 -0.13
C PRO A 83 6.09 -9.16 -0.28
N ASN A 84 4.81 -8.85 -0.04
CA ASN A 84 3.71 -9.75 -0.34
C ASN A 84 3.28 -9.58 -1.80
N THR A 85 3.71 -10.50 -2.68
CA THR A 85 3.45 -10.41 -4.13
C THR A 85 2.07 -10.91 -4.57
N ASN A 86 1.22 -11.36 -3.64
CA ASN A 86 -0.05 -12.02 -3.97
C ASN A 86 -1.11 -11.11 -4.64
N ASN A 87 -0.88 -9.79 -4.73
CA ASN A 87 -1.83 -8.81 -5.26
C ASN A 87 -1.32 -8.07 -6.52
N ILE A 88 -0.19 -8.49 -7.07
CA ILE A 88 0.31 -7.91 -8.30
C ILE A 88 -0.50 -8.52 -9.46
N ASP A 89 -1.39 -7.74 -10.07
CA ASP A 89 -2.06 -8.09 -11.32
C ASP A 89 -1.00 -8.29 -12.42
N GLU A 90 -0.52 -9.53 -12.59
CA GLU A 90 0.53 -9.92 -13.56
C GLU A 90 0.21 -9.48 -15.00
N ASP A 91 -1.09 -9.39 -15.35
CA ASP A 91 -1.55 -8.98 -16.68
C ASP A 91 -1.42 -7.46 -16.94
N ASN A 92 -1.34 -6.62 -15.90
CA ASN A 92 -1.26 -5.16 -16.05
C ASN A 92 0.17 -4.62 -15.93
N GLU A 93 1.09 -5.33 -15.27
CA GLU A 93 2.48 -4.91 -15.11
C GLU A 93 3.33 -5.10 -16.38
N SER A 94 3.02 -6.13 -17.18
CA SER A 94 3.78 -6.48 -18.38
C SER A 94 3.81 -5.34 -19.41
N ASN A 95 2.66 -4.71 -19.68
CA ASN A 95 2.56 -3.54 -20.55
C ASN A 95 3.14 -2.26 -19.89
N PHE A 96 3.14 -2.19 -18.55
CA PHE A 96 3.62 -1.04 -17.79
C PHE A 96 5.15 -0.91 -17.83
N PHE A 97 5.88 -2.02 -17.65
CA PHE A 97 7.34 -2.03 -17.71
C PHE A 97 7.88 -1.79 -19.13
N GLU A 98 7.21 -2.31 -20.16
CA GLU A 98 7.59 -2.07 -21.56
C GLU A 98 7.47 -0.58 -21.94
N PHE A 99 6.39 0.09 -21.51
CA PHE A 99 6.22 1.52 -21.75
C PHE A 99 7.25 2.38 -21.00
N PHE A 100 7.63 1.98 -19.77
CA PHE A 100 8.63 2.70 -18.98
C PHE A 100 10.04 2.60 -19.57
N LYS A 101 10.46 1.39 -19.98
CA LYS A 101 11.77 1.18 -20.64
C LYS A 101 11.92 1.98 -21.93
N CYS A 102 10.83 2.13 -22.68
CA CYS A 102 10.84 2.87 -23.95
C CYS A 102 10.95 4.39 -23.79
N LYS A 103 10.46 4.97 -22.68
CA LYS A 103 10.35 6.42 -22.52
C LYS A 103 11.39 7.04 -21.59
N TYR A 104 11.93 6.26 -20.65
CA TYR A 104 12.99 6.68 -19.73
C TYR A 104 14.13 5.68 -19.86
N GLY A 105 15.02 5.92 -20.84
CA GLY A 105 16.04 4.96 -21.26
C GLY A 105 16.82 4.35 -20.10
N GLU A 106 16.81 3.02 -20.03
CA GLU A 106 17.79 2.26 -19.26
C GLU A 106 19.18 2.55 -19.85
N SER A 107 19.99 3.28 -19.08
CA SER A 107 21.43 3.28 -19.27
C SER A 107 21.96 1.89 -18.90
N SER A 108 22.03 1.00 -19.89
CA SER A 108 22.83 -0.22 -19.94
C SER A 108 22.67 -1.24 -18.80
N LYS A 109 22.12 -2.41 -19.11
CA LYS A 109 22.92 -3.62 -19.41
C LYS A 109 22.02 -4.78 -19.88
N ASN A 110 22.39 -5.31 -21.06
CA ASN A 110 22.14 -6.62 -21.69
C ASN A 110 21.50 -7.68 -20.77
N GLU A 111 20.63 -8.60 -21.18
CA GLU A 111 20.30 -9.18 -22.48
C GLU A 111 19.09 -10.12 -22.22
N LEU A 112 18.11 -10.22 -23.13
CA LEU A 112 17.55 -11.50 -23.57
C LEU A 112 16.51 -11.29 -24.67
N ILE A 113 16.84 -11.89 -25.81
CA ILE A 113 16.05 -11.96 -27.04
C ILE A 113 15.03 -13.10 -26.89
N LEU A 114 13.74 -12.84 -27.10
CA LEU A 114 12.80 -13.86 -27.52
C LEU A 114 11.95 -13.36 -28.69
N ASN A 115 12.18 -14.00 -29.85
CA ASN A 115 11.42 -13.84 -31.08
C ASN A 115 9.98 -14.31 -30.89
N VAL A 116 9.00 -13.47 -31.22
CA VAL A 116 7.61 -13.90 -31.39
C VAL A 116 7.27 -13.86 -32.88
N ASN A 117 7.23 -15.06 -33.48
CA ASN A 117 6.59 -15.24 -34.78
C ASN A 117 5.07 -15.22 -34.61
N SER A 118 4.44 -14.27 -35.30
CA SER A 118 3.01 -14.14 -35.49
C SER A 118 2.39 -15.35 -36.21
N ARG A 119 1.16 -15.72 -35.82
CA ARG A 119 -0.04 -15.98 -36.67
C ARG A 119 -1.05 -16.85 -35.91
N ASN A 120 -2.23 -16.32 -35.55
CA ASN A 120 -3.43 -16.33 -36.38
C ASN A 120 -4.72 -16.03 -35.59
N LYS A 121 -5.53 -15.18 -36.23
CA LYS A 121 -6.98 -14.92 -36.14
C LYS A 121 -7.85 -16.12 -35.70
N ASN A 122 -8.82 -15.92 -34.78
CA ASN A 122 -10.21 -15.54 -35.07
C ASN A 122 -11.21 -15.93 -33.94
N SER A 123 -12.12 -14.99 -33.68
CA SER A 123 -13.55 -15.15 -33.37
C SER A 123 -14.04 -15.53 -31.96
N LYS A 124 -14.91 -14.63 -31.47
CA LYS A 124 -16.16 -14.81 -30.70
C LYS A 124 -16.08 -15.53 -29.34
N ASN A 125 -16.41 -14.79 -28.27
CA ASN A 125 -17.68 -14.99 -27.55
C ASN A 125 -17.85 -13.99 -26.39
N ASN A 126 -19.05 -13.39 -26.34
CA ASN A 126 -19.63 -12.78 -25.15
C ASN A 126 -20.10 -13.89 -24.19
N ASP A 127 -20.30 -13.51 -22.92
CA ASP A 127 -20.91 -14.27 -21.80
C ASP A 127 -20.02 -15.22 -20.99
N VAL A 128 -19.01 -14.67 -20.29
CA VAL A 128 -18.42 -15.33 -19.11
C VAL A 128 -18.01 -14.31 -18.04
N TYR A 129 -18.95 -13.81 -17.23
CA TYR A 129 -18.59 -13.01 -16.04
C TYR A 129 -19.22 -13.48 -14.72
N LEU A 130 -20.03 -14.55 -14.72
CA LEU A 130 -20.65 -15.10 -13.49
C LEU A 130 -20.39 -16.59 -13.25
N LYS A 131 -19.53 -17.25 -14.06
CA LYS A 131 -19.18 -18.68 -13.90
C LYS A 131 -17.78 -18.97 -13.32
N ASN A 132 -16.96 -17.95 -13.05
CA ASN A 132 -15.56 -18.15 -12.65
C ASN A 132 -15.31 -18.17 -11.13
N LYS A 133 -16.27 -17.73 -10.30
CA LYS A 133 -16.11 -17.75 -8.83
C LYS A 133 -16.26 -19.15 -8.22
N SER A 134 -17.04 -20.04 -8.84
CA SER A 134 -17.24 -21.43 -8.38
C SER A 134 -16.20 -22.42 -8.91
N LYS A 135 -15.51 -22.11 -10.01
CA LYS A 135 -14.40 -22.94 -10.52
C LYS A 135 -13.11 -22.77 -9.73
N PHE A 136 -12.85 -21.58 -9.18
CA PHE A 136 -11.61 -21.30 -8.42
C PHE A 136 -11.60 -21.98 -7.04
N VAL A 137 -12.75 -21.99 -6.35
CA VAL A 137 -12.91 -22.71 -5.07
C VAL A 137 -12.82 -24.23 -5.25
N ASN A 138 -13.31 -24.75 -6.39
CA ASN A 138 -13.23 -26.19 -6.68
C ASN A 138 -11.84 -26.64 -7.15
N GLN A 139 -11.05 -25.77 -7.82
CA GLN A 139 -9.67 -26.09 -8.19
C GLN A 139 -8.73 -26.09 -6.98
N GLN A 140 -8.91 -25.18 -6.01
CA GLN A 140 -8.10 -25.20 -4.77
C GLN A 140 -8.43 -26.41 -3.88
N LYS A 141 -9.69 -26.86 -3.85
CA LYS A 141 -10.09 -28.08 -3.13
C LYS A 141 -9.52 -29.35 -3.80
N LEU A 142 -9.49 -29.41 -5.13
CA LEU A 142 -8.88 -30.53 -5.87
C LEU A 142 -7.36 -30.62 -5.69
N ILE A 143 -6.66 -29.48 -5.53
CA ILE A 143 -5.21 -29.46 -5.28
C ILE A 143 -4.90 -29.95 -3.85
N LEU A 144 -5.76 -29.64 -2.88
CA LEU A 144 -5.62 -30.15 -1.50
C LEU A 144 -5.84 -31.67 -1.42
N ASP A 145 -6.88 -32.19 -2.10
CA ASP A 145 -7.23 -33.62 -2.09
C ASP A 145 -6.24 -34.49 -2.90
N ASN A 146 -5.63 -33.93 -3.96
CA ASN A 146 -4.58 -34.61 -4.73
C ASN A 146 -3.24 -34.69 -3.97
N ASN A 147 -2.96 -33.73 -3.09
CA ASN A 147 -1.78 -33.79 -2.21
C ASN A 147 -1.97 -34.81 -1.07
N LEU A 148 -3.18 -34.95 -0.53
CA LEU A 148 -3.53 -35.98 0.47
C LEU A 148 -3.48 -37.40 -0.08
N SER A 149 -3.91 -37.62 -1.32
CA SER A 149 -3.93 -38.96 -1.95
C SER A 149 -2.57 -39.41 -2.49
N ASN A 150 -1.67 -38.49 -2.83
CA ASN A 150 -0.28 -38.83 -3.21
C ASN A 150 0.59 -39.21 -2.01
N ILE A 151 0.24 -38.75 -0.80
CA ILE A 151 0.92 -39.15 0.45
C ILE A 151 0.56 -40.59 0.84
N GLN A 152 -0.70 -41.02 0.64
CA GLN A 152 -1.14 -42.39 0.94
C GLN A 152 -0.63 -43.45 -0.04
N LYS A 153 -0.14 -43.07 -1.24
CA LYS A 153 0.35 -44.03 -2.24
C LYS A 153 1.84 -44.36 -2.11
N HIS A 154 2.59 -43.67 -1.25
CA HIS A 154 4.01 -43.95 -1.02
C HIS A 154 4.32 -44.83 0.21
N GLU A 155 3.29 -45.31 0.94
CA GLU A 155 3.45 -46.08 2.19
C GLU A 155 3.40 -47.62 2.07
N ASN A 156 3.52 -48.21 0.87
CA ASN A 156 3.46 -49.67 0.74
C ASN A 156 4.79 -50.39 0.52
N ASN A 157 5.95 -49.74 0.68
CA ASN A 157 7.23 -50.45 0.64
C ASN A 157 8.32 -49.74 1.44
N ARG A 158 8.40 -50.04 2.75
CA ARG A 158 9.65 -50.36 3.48
C ARG A 158 9.36 -50.55 4.98
N ARG A 159 9.52 -51.79 5.44
CA ARG A 159 9.58 -52.14 6.86
C ARG A 159 10.88 -51.61 7.46
N GLY A 160 10.76 -50.81 8.51
CA GLY A 160 11.85 -50.35 9.35
C GLY A 160 11.29 -49.44 10.43
N ASN A 161 11.03 -50.00 11.62
CA ASN A 161 10.45 -49.30 12.76
C ASN A 161 11.32 -48.10 13.17
N MET A 162 10.80 -46.91 12.93
CA MET A 162 11.14 -45.69 13.66
C MET A 162 9.84 -44.91 13.81
N ASN A 163 9.51 -44.49 15.03
CA ASN A 163 8.23 -43.88 15.40
C ASN A 163 7.84 -42.76 14.42
N ILE A 164 6.78 -43.01 13.66
CA ILE A 164 6.21 -42.09 12.67
C ILE A 164 5.57 -40.87 13.36
N GLU A 165 5.19 -40.98 14.63
CA GLU A 165 4.63 -39.87 15.41
C GLU A 165 5.65 -38.74 15.68
N ASP A 166 6.95 -39.06 15.80
CA ASP A 166 7.99 -38.03 16.00
C ASP A 166 8.40 -37.31 14.69
N GLN A 167 8.08 -37.88 13.52
CA GLN A 167 8.39 -37.27 12.22
C GLN A 167 7.23 -36.44 11.66
N ILE A 168 5.98 -36.72 12.03
CA ILE A 168 4.81 -35.97 11.56
C ILE A 168 4.65 -34.61 12.27
N GLU A 169 5.22 -34.42 13.46
CA GLU A 169 5.29 -33.09 14.12
C GLU A 169 6.25 -32.09 13.43
N SER A 170 7.04 -32.55 12.45
CA SER A 170 8.07 -31.72 11.79
C SER A 170 7.58 -30.94 10.55
N ILE A 171 6.31 -31.09 10.15
CA ILE A 171 5.79 -30.51 8.89
C ILE A 171 4.77 -29.38 9.18
N SER A 172 5.28 -28.14 9.16
CA SER A 172 4.56 -26.85 9.01
C SER A 172 3.76 -26.27 10.20
N LEU A 173 4.38 -26.11 11.37
CA LEU A 173 3.81 -25.38 12.52
C LEU A 173 3.89 -23.83 12.40
N HIS A 174 3.72 -23.26 11.20
CA HIS A 174 3.52 -21.81 11.09
C HIS A 174 2.03 -21.51 11.16
N LYS A 175 1.62 -20.79 12.19
CA LYS A 175 0.29 -20.16 12.19
C LYS A 175 0.37 -18.94 11.27
N VAL A 176 -0.49 -18.90 10.26
CA VAL A 176 -0.56 -17.81 9.28
C VAL A 176 -1.74 -16.92 9.61
N TYR A 177 -1.48 -15.63 9.72
CA TYR A 177 -2.49 -14.59 9.92
C TYR A 177 -2.35 -13.54 8.83
N LYS A 178 -3.47 -12.93 8.43
CA LYS A 178 -3.51 -11.86 7.45
C LYS A 178 -4.30 -10.69 8.05
N ASP A 179 -3.72 -9.50 8.03
CA ASP A 179 -4.36 -8.30 8.55
C ASP A 179 -5.21 -7.56 7.49
N GLU A 180 -5.82 -6.45 7.88
CA GLU A 180 -6.64 -5.59 7.00
C GLU A 180 -5.81 -4.81 5.95
N PHE A 181 -4.49 -4.77 6.12
CA PHE A 181 -3.53 -4.06 5.27
C PHE A 181 -2.82 -4.98 4.27
N ASN A 182 -3.33 -6.20 4.12
CA ASN A 182 -2.75 -7.24 3.27
C ASN A 182 -1.33 -7.66 3.69
N ASN A 183 -0.96 -7.45 4.94
CA ASN A 183 0.24 -8.05 5.50
C ASN A 183 -0.02 -9.52 5.86
N ILE A 184 1.03 -10.34 5.81
CA ILE A 184 0.97 -11.76 6.16
C ILE A 184 1.95 -12.00 7.31
N PHE A 185 1.45 -12.52 8.43
CA PHE A 185 2.26 -12.92 9.58
C PHE A 185 2.34 -14.44 9.61
N LYS A 186 3.54 -15.00 9.43
CA LYS A 186 3.82 -16.43 9.59
C LYS A 186 4.64 -16.62 10.85
N ILE A 187 3.99 -17.08 11.91
CA ILE A 187 4.63 -17.16 13.23
C ILE A 187 4.77 -18.61 13.63
N LYS A 188 6.00 -18.99 14.02
CA LYS A 188 6.34 -20.27 14.61
C LYS A 188 6.84 -20.04 16.04
N SER A 189 5.93 -20.12 16.99
CA SER A 189 6.24 -20.12 18.42
C SER A 189 5.10 -20.80 19.19
N LYS A 190 5.43 -21.63 20.19
CA LYS A 190 4.43 -22.28 21.05
C LYS A 190 3.92 -21.33 22.14
N LYS A 191 4.85 -20.68 22.86
CA LYS A 191 4.57 -19.84 24.03
C LYS A 191 4.28 -18.37 23.71
N TRP A 192 4.95 -17.81 22.71
CA TRP A 192 4.98 -16.35 22.49
C TRP A 192 4.11 -15.88 21.31
N TYR A 193 3.28 -16.76 20.76
CA TYR A 193 2.49 -16.49 19.56
C TYR A 193 1.65 -15.21 19.67
N ASP A 194 0.84 -15.07 20.72
CA ASP A 194 -0.06 -13.93 20.90
C ASP A 194 0.71 -12.61 21.13
N LEU A 195 1.84 -12.69 21.83
CA LEU A 195 2.72 -11.54 22.05
C LEU A 195 3.34 -11.08 20.72
N ILE A 196 3.84 -12.01 19.91
CA ILE A 196 4.44 -11.69 18.60
C ILE A 196 3.41 -11.08 17.66
N ILE A 197 2.17 -11.60 17.63
CA ILE A 197 1.07 -11.00 16.87
C ILE A 197 0.85 -9.57 17.33
N SER A 198 0.69 -9.36 18.63
CA SER A 198 0.42 -8.03 19.19
C SER A 198 1.54 -7.03 18.83
N ILE A 199 2.80 -7.48 18.84
CA ILE A 199 3.94 -6.66 18.41
C ILE A 199 3.82 -6.32 16.93
N LEU A 200 3.53 -7.30 16.07
CA LEU A 200 3.40 -7.10 14.63
C LEU A 200 2.23 -6.20 14.28
N GLU A 201 1.06 -6.35 14.91
CA GLU A 201 -0.10 -5.48 14.70
C GLU A 201 0.19 -4.04 15.08
N ILE A 202 0.85 -3.81 16.22
CA ILE A 202 1.27 -2.46 16.62
C ILE A 202 2.32 -1.89 15.65
N PHE A 203 3.26 -2.74 15.21
CA PHE A 203 4.32 -2.34 14.29
C PHE A 203 3.78 -1.99 12.90
N THR A 204 2.79 -2.74 12.38
CA THR A 204 2.18 -2.45 11.08
C THR A 204 1.23 -1.27 11.11
N LEU A 205 0.69 -0.87 12.26
CA LEU A 205 -0.11 0.36 12.39
C LEU A 205 0.73 1.65 12.40
N SER A 206 2.03 1.55 12.67
CA SER A 206 2.92 2.69 12.91
C SER A 206 4.31 2.34 12.40
N GLY A 207 4.46 2.40 11.09
CA GLY A 207 5.70 2.08 10.39
C GLY A 207 6.85 3.01 10.78
N PRO A 208 8.11 2.53 10.72
CA PRO A 208 9.26 3.26 11.24
C PRO A 208 9.75 4.40 10.35
N ILE A 209 9.35 4.47 9.07
CA ILE A 209 9.87 5.50 8.16
C ILE A 209 9.12 6.82 8.36
N ILE A 210 7.80 6.81 8.24
CA ILE A 210 6.93 8.00 8.22
C ILE A 210 5.73 7.87 9.17
N ASN A 211 5.73 6.86 10.05
CA ASN A 211 4.62 6.61 10.97
C ASN A 211 3.29 6.46 10.21
N GLU A 212 3.31 5.71 9.12
CA GLU A 212 2.12 5.27 8.37
C GLU A 212 1.94 3.77 8.50
N ASN A 213 0.76 3.27 8.12
CA ASN A 213 0.52 1.84 8.11
C ASN A 213 1.48 1.13 7.14
N ILE A 214 2.08 0.03 7.59
CA ILE A 214 2.79 -0.90 6.73
C ILE A 214 1.76 -1.73 5.98
N ARG A 215 1.95 -1.91 4.68
CA ARG A 215 1.08 -2.70 3.81
C ARG A 215 1.86 -3.70 2.97
N ASP A 216 1.13 -4.69 2.48
CA ASP A 216 1.61 -5.61 1.45
C ASP A 216 2.99 -6.23 1.79
N THR A 217 3.20 -6.54 3.08
CA THR A 217 4.47 -7.05 3.61
C THR A 217 4.26 -8.38 4.34
N THR A 218 5.14 -9.34 4.10
CA THR A 218 5.14 -10.62 4.81
C THR A 218 6.20 -10.62 5.90
N PHE A 219 5.80 -10.99 7.11
CA PHE A 219 6.65 -11.16 8.28
C PHE A 219 6.67 -12.64 8.66
N GLU A 220 7.83 -13.27 8.63
CA GLU A 220 8.05 -14.62 9.14
C GLU A 220 8.88 -14.54 10.42
N VAL A 221 8.30 -14.95 11.54
CA VAL A 221 8.95 -14.91 12.85
C VAL A 221 8.95 -16.30 13.45
N THR A 222 10.15 -16.85 13.66
CA THR A 222 10.35 -18.07 14.45
C THR A 222 11.02 -17.69 15.75
N PHE A 223 10.45 -18.09 16.88
CA PHE A 223 11.02 -17.81 18.20
C PHE A 223 10.74 -18.97 19.14
N ASP A 224 11.81 -19.64 19.55
CA ASP A 224 11.77 -20.76 20.50
C ASP A 224 11.93 -20.26 21.95
N GLU A 225 11.59 -21.13 22.90
CA GLU A 225 11.44 -20.76 24.30
C GLU A 225 12.73 -20.22 24.94
N TYR A 226 12.57 -19.13 25.69
CA TYR A 226 13.63 -18.49 26.47
C TYR A 226 13.11 -18.21 27.88
N ASN A 227 14.01 -18.26 28.88
CA ASN A 227 13.74 -17.86 30.26
C ASN A 227 13.79 -16.33 30.43
N LEU A 228 12.96 -15.61 29.68
CA LEU A 228 12.79 -14.16 29.82
C LEU A 228 11.38 -13.83 30.32
N THR A 229 11.26 -12.68 30.98
CA THR A 229 9.96 -12.08 31.31
C THR A 229 9.28 -11.58 30.03
N THR A 230 7.95 -11.47 30.06
CA THR A 230 7.15 -11.00 28.92
C THR A 230 7.62 -9.64 28.38
N ASP A 231 7.95 -8.70 29.27
CA ASP A 231 8.41 -7.36 28.88
C ASP A 231 9.75 -7.40 28.15
N GLN A 232 10.70 -8.22 28.64
CA GLN A 232 11.99 -8.38 27.98
C GLN A 232 11.84 -8.97 26.58
N VAL A 233 10.98 -9.97 26.41
CA VAL A 233 10.68 -10.55 25.09
C VAL A 233 10.04 -9.53 24.18
N TYR A 234 9.09 -8.72 24.70
CA TYR A 234 8.45 -7.67 23.93
C TYR A 234 9.45 -6.68 23.34
N TYR A 235 10.30 -6.08 24.18
CA TYR A 235 11.29 -5.10 23.73
C TYR A 235 12.33 -5.73 22.80
N PHE A 236 12.77 -6.95 23.11
CA PHE A 236 13.73 -7.67 22.28
C PHE A 236 13.19 -7.91 20.86
N ILE A 237 12.00 -8.51 20.74
CA ILE A 237 11.40 -8.82 19.43
C ILE A 237 11.07 -7.53 18.67
N LYS A 238 10.53 -6.51 19.35
CA LYS A 238 10.22 -5.22 18.73
C LYS A 238 11.46 -4.55 18.13
N ASP A 239 12.57 -4.52 18.88
CA ASP A 239 13.86 -3.97 18.41
C ASP A 239 14.37 -4.74 17.18
N LYS A 240 14.32 -6.08 17.22
CA LYS A 240 14.81 -6.91 16.10
C LYS A 240 13.93 -6.84 14.86
N ILE A 241 12.61 -6.76 15.01
CA ILE A 241 11.71 -6.51 13.87
C ILE A 241 12.04 -5.18 13.21
N ASN A 242 12.21 -4.11 14.01
CA ASN A 242 12.58 -2.80 13.48
C ASN A 242 13.92 -2.84 12.74
N HIS A 243 14.91 -3.53 13.30
CA HIS A 243 16.21 -3.73 12.66
C HIS A 243 16.10 -4.42 11.30
N VAL A 244 15.43 -5.58 11.25
CA VAL A 244 15.24 -6.34 10.00
C VAL A 244 14.45 -5.54 8.98
N TYR A 245 13.42 -4.80 9.41
CA TYR A 245 12.61 -3.97 8.52
C TYR A 245 13.45 -2.89 7.82
N HIS A 246 14.33 -2.20 8.55
CA HIS A 246 15.26 -1.23 7.95
C HIS A 246 16.26 -1.87 6.98
N LYS A 247 16.60 -3.15 7.17
CA LYS A 247 17.48 -3.91 6.27
C LYS A 247 16.74 -4.48 5.04
N SER A 248 15.41 -4.55 5.07
CA SER A 248 14.56 -4.99 3.96
C SER A 248 14.32 -3.93 2.87
N SER A 249 15.16 -2.89 2.81
CA SER A 249 15.01 -1.77 1.88
C SER A 249 13.59 -1.18 1.89
N PRO A 250 13.18 -0.58 3.03
CA PRO A 250 11.82 -0.11 3.21
C PRO A 250 11.55 1.13 2.34
N GLN A 251 10.32 1.29 1.89
CA GLN A 251 9.88 2.33 0.96
C GLN A 251 8.54 2.91 1.37
N ILE A 252 8.20 4.07 0.80
CA ILE A 252 6.88 4.69 0.92
C ILE A 252 6.14 4.64 -0.41
N SER A 253 4.82 4.49 -0.35
CA SER A 253 3.97 4.39 -1.53
C SER A 253 2.72 5.24 -1.35
N PRO A 254 2.36 6.12 -2.30
CA PRO A 254 1.15 6.90 -2.22
C PRO A 254 -0.06 6.08 -2.66
N PHE A 255 -1.23 6.55 -2.22
CA PHE A 255 -2.51 6.12 -2.77
C PHE A 255 -2.75 6.72 -4.14
N PHE A 256 -3.36 5.95 -5.04
CA PHE A 256 -3.69 6.35 -6.41
C PHE A 256 -5.19 6.28 -6.67
N TYR A 257 -5.64 7.15 -7.56
CA TYR A 257 -6.93 7.05 -8.23
C TYR A 257 -6.76 6.51 -9.64
N HIS A 258 -7.70 5.66 -10.05
CA HIS A 258 -7.92 5.37 -11.45
C HIS A 258 -8.86 6.44 -12.02
N VAL A 259 -8.35 7.19 -12.97
CA VAL A 259 -9.01 8.38 -13.51
C VAL A 259 -9.28 8.18 -14.99
N LYS A 260 -10.55 8.29 -15.36
CA LYS A 260 -11.02 8.39 -16.73
C LYS A 260 -11.20 9.86 -17.09
N ILE A 261 -10.51 10.31 -18.13
CA ILE A 261 -10.59 11.68 -18.65
C ILE A 261 -11.19 11.63 -20.06
N SER A 262 -12.38 12.21 -20.22
CA SER A 262 -13.04 12.33 -21.52
C SER A 262 -12.82 13.73 -22.07
N THR A 263 -12.22 13.84 -23.25
CA THR A 263 -11.92 15.13 -23.88
C THR A 263 -12.12 15.11 -25.40
N LYS A 264 -12.27 16.28 -26.01
CA LYS A 264 -12.19 16.45 -27.47
C LYS A 264 -10.73 16.48 -27.94
N ASP A 265 -10.53 16.15 -29.21
CA ASP A 265 -9.23 16.12 -29.90
C ASP A 265 -8.41 17.40 -29.71
N GLU A 266 -9.06 18.56 -29.84
CA GLU A 266 -8.42 19.89 -29.72
C GLU A 266 -7.70 20.14 -28.38
N TYR A 267 -8.03 19.38 -27.33
CA TYR A 267 -7.39 19.49 -26.01
C TYR A 267 -6.50 18.28 -25.66
N LEU A 268 -6.49 17.23 -26.48
CA LEU A 268 -5.82 15.97 -26.18
C LEU A 268 -4.32 16.17 -25.86
N GLY A 269 -3.61 16.92 -26.70
CA GLY A 269 -2.19 17.24 -26.47
C GLY A 269 -1.92 18.01 -25.17
N LYS A 270 -2.84 18.88 -24.75
CA LYS A 270 -2.72 19.61 -23.46
C LYS A 270 -2.88 18.66 -22.28
N ILE A 271 -3.84 17.74 -22.35
CA ILE A 271 -4.05 16.76 -21.28
C ILE A 271 -2.83 15.85 -21.13
N TYR A 272 -2.24 15.40 -22.24
CA TYR A 272 -0.98 14.65 -22.19
C TYR A 272 0.14 15.39 -21.46
N THR A 273 0.30 16.68 -21.77
CA THR A 273 1.31 17.52 -21.11
C THR A 273 1.02 17.66 -19.61
N LEU A 274 -0.24 17.82 -19.22
CA LEU A 274 -0.65 17.92 -17.82
C LEU A 274 -0.42 16.62 -17.05
N LEU A 275 -0.76 15.46 -17.64
CA LEU A 275 -0.51 14.15 -17.02
C LEU A 275 0.98 13.94 -16.78
N GLN A 276 1.83 14.26 -17.76
CA GLN A 276 3.27 14.15 -17.62
C GLN A 276 3.83 15.07 -16.53
N LYS A 277 3.41 16.34 -16.49
CA LYS A 277 3.86 17.32 -15.49
C LYS A 277 3.51 16.91 -14.06
N ASN A 278 2.37 16.23 -13.87
CA ASN A 278 1.88 15.82 -12.55
C ASN A 278 2.27 14.38 -12.18
N LYS A 279 3.26 13.78 -12.85
CA LYS A 279 3.73 12.39 -12.60
C LYS A 279 2.59 11.36 -12.63
N CYS A 280 1.59 11.56 -13.49
CA CYS A 280 0.48 10.63 -13.68
C CYS A 280 0.86 9.54 -14.69
N PHE A 281 0.28 8.35 -14.54
CA PHE A 281 0.56 7.21 -15.42
C PHE A 281 -0.58 7.03 -16.39
N LEU A 282 -0.32 7.13 -17.68
CA LEU A 282 -1.33 6.79 -18.68
C LEU A 282 -1.36 5.27 -18.85
N LYS A 283 -2.52 4.65 -18.62
CA LYS A 283 -2.79 3.23 -18.87
C LYS A 283 -3.22 2.96 -20.30
N GLY A 284 -3.97 3.88 -20.90
CA GLY A 284 -4.47 3.71 -22.27
C GLY A 284 -5.32 4.86 -22.76
N GLU A 285 -5.65 4.80 -24.04
CA GLU A 285 -6.52 5.74 -24.75
C GLU A 285 -7.54 4.94 -25.57
N GLU A 286 -8.80 5.37 -25.55
CA GLU A 286 -9.86 4.88 -26.41
C GLU A 286 -10.56 6.05 -27.10
N TYR A 287 -10.95 5.90 -28.36
CA TYR A 287 -11.75 6.88 -29.07
C TYR A 287 -13.20 6.41 -29.20
N GLU A 288 -14.13 7.18 -28.64
CA GLU A 288 -15.56 6.88 -28.70
C GLU A 288 -16.20 7.55 -29.92
N GLN A 289 -16.41 6.76 -30.99
CA GLN A 289 -16.91 7.25 -32.27
C GLN A 289 -18.28 7.93 -32.20
N ASN A 290 -19.14 7.50 -31.28
CA ASN A 290 -20.49 8.05 -31.14
C ASN A 290 -20.51 9.48 -30.61
N THR A 291 -19.59 9.79 -29.69
CA THR A 291 -19.54 11.07 -28.99
C THR A 291 -18.44 11.98 -29.54
N GLY A 292 -17.45 11.41 -30.24
CA GLY A 292 -16.25 12.11 -30.72
C GLY A 292 -15.26 12.45 -29.62
N PHE A 293 -15.36 11.79 -28.45
CA PHE A 293 -14.46 11.99 -27.33
C PHE A 293 -13.34 10.95 -27.32
N TYR A 294 -12.16 11.42 -26.94
CA TYR A 294 -11.06 10.59 -26.48
C TYR A 294 -11.23 10.34 -24.99
N ILE A 295 -11.05 9.08 -24.60
CA ILE A 295 -11.14 8.60 -23.24
C ILE A 295 -9.75 8.12 -22.83
N LEU A 296 -9.10 8.87 -21.94
CA LEU A 296 -7.80 8.52 -21.37
C LEU A 296 -8.00 7.84 -20.02
N TYR A 297 -7.34 6.71 -19.82
CA TYR A 297 -7.27 6.02 -18.53
C TYR A 297 -5.92 6.31 -17.90
N SER A 298 -5.92 6.86 -16.68
CA SER A 298 -4.69 7.23 -15.99
C SER A 298 -4.71 6.88 -14.51
N LEU A 299 -3.56 6.52 -13.94
CA LEU A 299 -3.34 6.50 -12.49
C LEU A 299 -2.79 7.85 -12.04
N VAL A 300 -3.48 8.46 -11.10
CA VAL A 300 -3.14 9.77 -10.56
C VAL A 300 -2.85 9.64 -9.05
N PRO A 301 -1.68 10.09 -8.56
CA PRO A 301 -1.43 10.11 -7.12
C PRO A 301 -2.47 10.97 -6.40
N HIS A 302 -2.98 10.51 -5.26
CA HIS A 302 -4.02 11.18 -4.49
C HIS A 302 -3.69 12.65 -4.24
N PHE A 303 -2.48 12.92 -3.73
CA PHE A 303 -2.02 14.28 -3.39
C PHE A 303 -1.87 15.22 -4.60
N ASN A 304 -1.90 14.70 -5.83
CA ASN A 304 -1.87 15.50 -7.07
C ASN A 304 -3.25 15.64 -7.72
N TYR A 305 -4.27 14.92 -7.23
CA TYR A 305 -5.55 14.80 -7.90
C TYR A 305 -6.26 16.15 -8.05
N ASP A 306 -6.45 16.88 -6.95
CA ASP A 306 -7.19 18.16 -6.98
C ASP A 306 -6.54 19.20 -7.89
N LEU A 307 -5.20 19.27 -7.85
CA LEU A 307 -4.43 20.14 -8.74
C LEU A 307 -4.60 19.73 -10.21
N LEU A 308 -4.67 18.43 -10.50
CA LEU A 308 -4.92 17.94 -11.84
C LEU A 308 -6.33 18.28 -12.33
N VAL A 309 -7.36 18.09 -11.49
CA VAL A 309 -8.76 18.43 -11.80
C VAL A 309 -8.85 19.88 -12.29
N GLU A 310 -8.32 20.82 -11.49
CA GLU A 310 -8.43 22.24 -11.77
C GLU A 310 -7.61 22.63 -13.01
N ASN A 311 -6.41 22.07 -13.16
CA ASN A 311 -5.60 22.31 -14.35
C ASN A 311 -6.28 21.81 -15.62
N ILE A 312 -6.86 20.61 -15.62
CA ILE A 312 -7.61 20.10 -16.77
C ILE A 312 -8.77 21.04 -17.09
N ARG A 313 -9.58 21.39 -16.09
CA ARG A 313 -10.73 22.30 -16.26
C ARG A 313 -10.32 23.64 -16.88
N ILE A 314 -9.26 24.29 -16.38
CA ILE A 314 -8.77 25.56 -16.92
C ILE A 314 -8.29 25.40 -18.37
N HIS A 315 -7.45 24.40 -18.64
CA HIS A 315 -6.78 24.25 -19.93
C HIS A 315 -7.70 23.74 -21.05
N THR A 316 -8.83 23.13 -20.68
CA THR A 316 -9.86 22.65 -21.60
C THR A 316 -11.13 23.48 -21.56
N LYS A 317 -11.11 24.65 -20.88
CA LYS A 317 -12.26 25.56 -20.75
C LYS A 317 -13.52 24.86 -20.20
N GLY A 318 -13.32 23.85 -19.35
CA GLY A 318 -14.39 23.05 -18.74
C GLY A 318 -15.07 22.06 -19.69
N THR A 319 -14.49 21.78 -20.86
CA THR A 319 -15.09 20.86 -21.85
C THR A 319 -14.67 19.40 -21.67
N SER A 320 -13.66 19.15 -20.83
CA SER A 320 -13.26 17.79 -20.46
C SER A 320 -13.96 17.35 -19.20
N TYR A 321 -14.33 16.08 -19.16
CA TYR A 321 -14.96 15.45 -18.02
C TYR A 321 -13.99 14.47 -17.38
N MET A 322 -14.03 14.39 -16.06
CA MET A 322 -13.18 13.48 -15.31
C MET A 322 -14.02 12.68 -14.34
N SER A 323 -13.78 11.38 -14.30
CA SER A 323 -14.37 10.47 -13.32
C SER A 323 -13.26 9.65 -12.69
N SER A 324 -13.27 9.54 -11.37
CA SER A 324 -12.26 8.83 -10.60
C SER A 324 -12.87 7.70 -9.79
N THR A 325 -12.13 6.60 -9.68
CA THR A 325 -12.38 5.51 -8.76
C THR A 325 -11.12 5.24 -7.94
N GLU A 326 -11.28 4.78 -6.71
CA GLU A 326 -10.16 4.34 -5.88
C GLU A 326 -9.38 3.21 -6.58
N TYR A 327 -8.06 3.32 -6.63
CA TYR A 327 -7.20 2.25 -7.15
C TYR A 327 -6.50 1.51 -6.01
N GLY A 328 -5.86 2.24 -5.10
CA GLY A 328 -5.08 1.66 -4.00
C GLY A 328 -3.65 2.20 -3.94
N PHE A 329 -2.82 1.55 -3.14
CA PHE A 329 -1.41 1.89 -3.04
C PHE A 329 -0.61 1.25 -4.18
N PHE A 330 0.41 1.95 -4.66
CA PHE A 330 1.22 1.48 -5.78
C PHE A 330 2.71 1.53 -5.43
N HIS A 331 3.36 0.37 -5.42
CA HIS A 331 4.67 0.16 -4.80
C HIS A 331 5.86 0.12 -5.77
N LEU A 332 5.61 0.25 -7.09
CA LEU A 332 6.66 0.10 -8.11
C LEU A 332 7.53 1.36 -8.31
N LEU A 333 7.17 2.46 -7.66
CA LEU A 333 7.79 3.76 -7.90
C LEU A 333 8.53 4.24 -6.67
N ASP A 334 9.58 5.01 -6.91
CA ASP A 334 10.32 5.64 -5.84
C ASP A 334 9.75 7.01 -5.47
N PHE A 335 9.25 7.10 -4.24
CA PHE A 335 8.77 8.34 -3.62
C PHE A 335 9.64 8.76 -2.44
N SER A 336 10.88 8.27 -2.36
CA SER A 336 11.85 8.60 -1.31
C SER A 336 12.02 10.12 -1.09
N GLU A 337 11.92 10.93 -2.15
CA GLU A 337 11.97 12.40 -2.08
C GLU A 337 10.92 13.04 -1.16
N TYR A 338 9.81 12.34 -0.88
CA TYR A 338 8.74 12.83 -0.01
C TYR A 338 8.95 12.50 1.47
N ILE A 339 9.87 11.60 1.82
CA ILE A 339 10.02 11.10 3.21
C ILE A 339 10.26 12.26 4.19
N ASP A 340 11.23 13.13 3.93
CA ASP A 340 11.54 14.24 4.84
C ASP A 340 10.39 15.24 4.94
N LYS A 341 9.69 15.51 3.84
CA LYS A 341 8.50 16.36 3.84
C LYS A 341 7.41 15.78 4.74
N LEU A 342 7.13 14.48 4.62
CA LEU A 342 6.14 13.79 5.43
C LEU A 342 6.54 13.73 6.90
N ARG A 343 7.83 13.47 7.19
CA ARG A 343 8.37 13.50 8.56
C ARG A 343 8.20 14.88 9.20
N LYS A 344 8.53 15.97 8.50
CA LYS A 344 8.34 17.35 8.97
C LYS A 344 6.87 17.63 9.28
N LEU A 345 5.96 17.26 8.37
CA LEU A 345 4.52 17.45 8.56
C LEU A 345 3.98 16.70 9.80
N LYS A 346 4.58 15.56 10.12
CA LYS A 346 4.23 14.74 11.29
C LYS A 346 5.02 15.07 12.55
N GLY A 347 5.94 16.02 12.51
CA GLY A 347 6.85 16.33 13.64
C GLY A 347 7.81 15.18 13.99
N LEU A 348 8.12 14.31 13.04
CA LEU A 348 9.11 13.25 13.18
C LEU A 348 10.52 13.81 12.98
N GLN A 349 11.52 13.13 13.53
CA GLN A 349 12.91 13.48 13.34
C GLN A 349 13.29 13.35 11.86
N THR A 350 13.88 14.39 11.30
CA THR A 350 14.48 14.39 9.96
C THR A 350 15.99 14.26 10.05
N ASP A 351 16.61 13.74 8.99
CA ASP A 351 18.07 13.60 8.90
C ASP A 351 18.78 14.97 8.67
N GLU A 352 18.01 16.03 8.40
CA GLU A 352 18.51 17.40 8.42
C GLU A 352 19.07 17.76 9.80
N LYS A 353 20.39 17.97 9.88
CA LYS A 353 21.03 18.59 11.05
C LYS A 353 20.50 20.02 11.18
N ILE A 354 19.58 20.22 12.12
CA ILE A 354 18.99 21.55 12.40
C ILE A 354 20.06 22.54 12.90
N ILE A 355 21.18 22.05 13.46
CA ILE A 355 22.29 22.88 13.94
C ILE A 355 23.64 22.14 13.77
N ASP A 356 24.52 22.66 12.91
CA ASP A 356 25.88 22.11 12.74
C ASP A 356 26.81 22.33 13.94
N ASN A 357 26.51 23.29 14.82
CA ASN A 357 27.28 23.59 16.04
C ASN A 357 26.38 24.04 17.20
N PRO A 358 25.86 23.11 18.02
CA PRO A 358 25.00 23.43 19.17
C PRO A 358 25.68 24.35 20.19
N GLU A 359 27.02 24.35 20.26
CA GLU A 359 27.80 25.19 21.17
C GLU A 359 27.70 26.70 20.84
N LYS A 360 27.53 27.06 19.57
CA LYS A 360 27.44 28.48 19.14
C LYS A 360 26.11 29.14 19.50
N GLN A 361 25.07 28.36 19.80
CA GLN A 361 23.76 28.91 20.19
C GLN A 361 23.69 29.30 21.67
N ARG A 362 24.53 28.70 22.53
CA ARG A 362 24.59 29.07 23.96
C ARG A 362 25.31 30.40 24.21
N THR A 363 26.16 30.83 23.29
CA THR A 363 26.97 32.06 23.44
C THR A 363 26.35 33.31 22.83
N LEU A 364 25.27 33.20 22.04
CA LEU A 364 24.56 34.35 21.46
C LEU A 364 23.46 34.95 22.37
N LYS A 365 23.26 34.40 23.57
CA LYS A 365 22.34 34.93 24.61
C LYS A 365 23.07 35.58 25.79
N LYS A 366 24.25 36.17 25.57
CA LYS A 366 24.95 36.97 26.59
C LYS A 366 25.18 38.39 26.11
#